data_AF-A0A0J6RXX6-F1
#
_entry.id   AF-A0A0J6RXX6-F1
#
_cell.length_a   1.000
_cell.length_b   1.000
_cell.length_c   1.000
_cell.angle_alpha   90.00
_cell.angle_beta   90.00
_cell.angle_gamma   90.00
#
_symmetry.space_group_name_H-M   'P 1'
#
loop_
_entity.id
_entity.type
_entity.pdbx_description
1 polymer ?
#
loop_
_entity_poly.entity_id
_entity_poly.type
_entity_poly.pdbx_seq_one_letter_code
_entity_poly.pdbx_strand_id
1 'polypeptide(L)'
;MSELTSAETVSAEAVRRSLDGCLRAPAFRRSQKLAAFLSYVVEEELAGRGEGIKAYTIATQALGRADSFDPSNDPSVRVEAGRLRRVLDEVYADEGRHLPVRILVPVGAYRPIFAVQAGEDQPDDPPAAESPAPPLPAPAKQAVRSVRLRALALFDTPGQAVLALLLAVIAFLLAIEVLLHIYHEFARA
;
A
#
# COMPACT_ATOMS: atom_id res chain seq x y z
N MET A 1 -24.25 -27.47 15.28
CA MET A 1 -24.32 -26.05 15.64
C MET A 1 -22.91 -25.51 15.44
N SER A 2 -22.74 -24.84 14.29
CA SER A 2 -21.56 -24.07 13.82
C SER A 2 -20.24 -24.82 13.61
N GLU A 3 -20.09 -25.32 12.38
CA GLU A 3 -18.82 -25.55 11.71
C GLU A 3 -18.05 -24.22 11.59
N LEU A 4 -17.01 -24.04 12.40
CA LEU A 4 -15.96 -23.06 12.15
C LEU A 4 -14.85 -23.80 11.40
N THR A 5 -14.94 -23.82 10.08
CA THR A 5 -13.78 -24.16 9.24
C THR A 5 -12.72 -23.09 9.48
N SER A 6 -11.69 -23.50 10.21
CA SER A 6 -10.50 -22.73 10.53
C SER A 6 -10.00 -21.99 9.30
N ALA A 7 -10.09 -20.66 9.35
CA ALA A 7 -9.44 -19.79 8.40
C ALA A 7 -7.99 -20.27 8.25
N GLU A 8 -7.65 -20.62 7.02
CA GLU A 8 -6.33 -21.03 6.57
C GLU A 8 -5.28 -20.05 7.10
N THR A 9 -4.56 -20.47 8.13
CA THR A 9 -3.59 -19.62 8.82
C THR A 9 -2.38 -19.46 7.91
N VAL A 10 -2.23 -18.28 7.32
CA VAL A 10 -1.07 -17.96 6.47
C VAL A 10 0.21 -18.20 7.28
N SER A 11 1.09 -19.07 6.78
CA SER A 11 2.35 -19.38 7.47
C SER A 11 3.26 -18.16 7.56
N ALA A 12 3.82 -17.90 8.74
CA ALA A 12 4.77 -16.80 8.97
C ALA A 12 5.97 -16.86 8.03
N GLU A 13 6.40 -18.06 7.63
CA GLU A 13 7.51 -18.21 6.69
C GLU A 13 7.12 -17.79 5.26
N ALA A 14 5.90 -18.08 4.83
CA ALA A 14 5.39 -17.61 3.54
C ALA A 14 5.31 -16.09 3.50
N VAL A 15 4.88 -15.45 4.61
CA VAL A 15 4.88 -14.00 4.74
C VAL A 15 6.30 -13.42 4.64
N ARG A 16 7.28 -13.99 5.34
CA ARG A 16 8.67 -13.52 5.26
C ARG A 16 9.27 -13.69 3.87
N ARG A 17 8.96 -14.79 3.18
CA ARG A 17 9.37 -15.00 1.78
C ARG A 17 8.78 -13.94 0.86
N SER A 18 7.50 -13.62 1.02
CA SER A 18 6.87 -12.51 0.29
C SER A 18 7.50 -11.16 0.61
N LEU A 19 7.77 -10.88 1.89
CA LEU A 19 8.43 -9.65 2.32
C LEU A 19 9.80 -9.49 1.64
N ASP A 20 10.65 -10.50 1.72
CA ASP A 20 11.98 -10.49 1.08
C ASP A 20 11.87 -10.32 -0.46
N GLY A 21 10.90 -10.98 -1.09
CA GLY A 21 10.57 -10.76 -2.50
C GLY A 21 10.23 -9.31 -2.82
N CYS A 22 9.33 -8.69 -2.05
CA CYS A 22 8.99 -7.27 -2.21
C CYS A 22 10.21 -6.36 -2.00
N LEU A 23 11.04 -6.62 -0.99
CA LEU A 23 12.20 -5.77 -0.67
C LEU A 23 13.29 -5.81 -1.76
N ARG A 24 13.37 -6.90 -2.55
CA ARG A 24 14.27 -7.01 -3.70
C ARG A 24 13.76 -6.29 -4.94
N ALA A 25 12.47 -5.98 -5.01
CA ALA A 25 11.88 -5.30 -6.15
C ALA A 25 12.51 -3.90 -6.35
N PRO A 26 12.69 -3.44 -7.60
CA PRO A 26 13.34 -2.16 -7.89
C PRO A 26 12.69 -0.97 -7.17
N ALA A 27 11.37 -0.98 -6.99
CA ALA A 27 10.64 0.10 -6.33
C ALA A 27 11.02 0.25 -4.84
N PHE A 28 11.21 -0.86 -4.12
CA PHE A 28 11.67 -0.85 -2.73
C PHE A 28 13.17 -0.57 -2.60
N ARG A 29 14.00 -1.08 -3.52
CA ARG A 29 15.45 -0.79 -3.54
C ARG A 29 15.76 0.70 -3.72
N ARG A 30 14.89 1.44 -4.39
CA ARG A 30 15.01 2.90 -4.58
C ARG A 30 14.64 3.70 -3.32
N SER A 31 13.96 3.10 -2.35
CA SER A 31 13.50 3.79 -1.14
C SER A 31 13.71 2.94 0.11
N GLN A 32 14.86 3.15 0.76
CA GLN A 32 15.17 2.53 2.05
C GLN A 32 14.09 2.82 3.11
N LYS A 33 13.46 4.00 3.02
CA LYS A 33 12.39 4.41 3.94
C LYS A 33 11.15 3.55 3.81
N LEU A 34 10.73 3.23 2.57
CA LEU A 34 9.57 2.36 2.34
C LEU A 34 9.89 0.90 2.66
N ALA A 35 11.13 0.46 2.38
CA ALA A 35 11.62 -0.84 2.79
C ALA A 35 11.55 -1.00 4.33
N ALA A 36 12.10 -0.04 5.07
CA ALA A 36 12.07 -0.04 6.54
C ALA A 36 10.64 -0.01 7.09
N PHE A 37 9.75 0.80 6.49
CA PHE A 37 8.32 0.80 6.85
C PHE A 37 7.71 -0.59 6.68
N LEU A 38 7.83 -1.18 5.49
CA LEU A 38 7.23 -2.47 5.19
C LEU A 38 7.77 -3.59 6.10
N SER A 39 9.09 -3.67 6.25
CA SER A 39 9.73 -4.64 7.15
C SER A 39 9.22 -4.50 8.57
N TYR A 40 9.16 -3.28 9.09
CA TYR A 40 8.69 -3.02 10.45
C TYR A 40 7.26 -3.52 10.67
N VAL A 41 6.31 -3.13 9.81
CA VAL A 41 4.91 -3.49 10.02
C VAL A 41 4.65 -4.98 9.85
N VAL A 42 5.37 -5.64 8.95
CA VAL A 42 5.24 -7.09 8.74
C VAL A 42 5.84 -7.86 9.92
N GLU A 43 7.04 -7.51 10.37
CA GLU A 43 7.69 -8.22 11.48
C GLU A 43 6.97 -7.98 12.81
N GLU A 44 6.43 -6.78 13.06
CA GLU A 44 5.59 -6.52 14.24
C GLU A 44 4.30 -7.35 14.23
N GLU A 45 3.65 -7.50 13.06
CA GLU A 45 2.48 -8.36 12.92
C GLU A 45 2.83 -9.84 13.17
N LEU A 46 3.91 -10.33 12.55
CA LEU A 46 4.39 -11.71 12.73
C LEU A 46 4.85 -12.00 14.16
N ALA A 47 5.30 -10.99 14.89
CA ALA A 47 5.66 -11.09 16.29
C ALA A 47 4.47 -10.98 17.26
N GLY A 48 3.23 -10.89 16.73
CA GLY A 48 2.01 -10.76 17.53
C GLY A 48 1.80 -9.37 18.15
N ARG A 49 2.56 -8.36 17.72
CA ARG A 49 2.49 -6.97 18.22
C ARG A 49 1.75 -6.04 17.27
N GLY A 50 0.92 -6.59 16.38
CA GLY A 50 0.14 -5.87 15.37
C GLY A 50 -0.68 -4.68 15.89
N GLU A 51 -1.24 -4.78 17.10
CA GLU A 51 -2.00 -3.70 17.74
C GLU A 51 -1.16 -2.47 18.10
N GLY A 52 0.16 -2.67 18.23
CA GLY A 52 1.14 -1.61 18.50
C GLY A 52 1.56 -0.83 17.25
N ILE A 53 1.14 -1.26 16.05
CA ILE A 53 1.49 -0.62 14.78
C ILE A 53 0.66 0.66 14.60
N LYS A 54 1.21 1.77 15.10
CA LYS A 54 0.60 3.10 15.11
C LYS A 54 1.52 4.10 14.42
N ALA A 55 0.98 5.27 14.07
CA ALA A 55 1.77 6.30 13.39
C ALA A 55 3.04 6.68 14.19
N TYR A 56 2.90 6.85 15.51
CA TYR A 56 4.03 7.18 16.38
C TYR A 56 5.11 6.10 16.37
N THR A 57 4.75 4.84 16.55
CA THR A 57 5.72 3.72 16.63
C THR A 57 6.41 3.48 15.29
N ILE A 58 5.71 3.62 14.18
CA ILE A 58 6.32 3.58 12.84
C ILE A 58 7.31 4.73 12.66
N ALA A 59 6.94 5.95 13.07
CA ALA A 59 7.80 7.12 12.91
C ALA A 59 9.14 6.94 13.64
N THR A 60 9.09 6.53 14.91
CA THR A 60 10.29 6.43 15.76
C THR A 60 11.08 5.16 15.49
N GLN A 61 10.41 4.02 15.32
CA GLN A 61 11.08 2.71 15.22
C GLN A 61 11.47 2.32 13.78
N ALA A 62 10.74 2.79 12.77
CA ALA A 62 11.02 2.44 11.37
C ALA A 62 11.58 3.61 10.55
N LEU A 63 11.11 4.83 10.80
CA LEU A 63 11.46 6.00 9.99
C LEU A 63 12.50 6.92 10.64
N GLY A 64 12.99 6.58 11.83
CA GLY A 64 14.06 7.31 12.52
C GLY A 64 13.68 8.73 12.96
N ARG A 65 12.39 8.99 13.24
CA ARG A 65 11.95 10.26 13.80
C ARG A 65 12.29 10.37 15.29
N ALA A 66 12.46 11.60 15.76
CA ALA A 66 12.65 11.88 17.18
C ALA A 66 11.37 11.57 17.98
N ASP A 67 11.53 11.32 19.29
CA ASP A 67 10.42 11.04 20.22
C ASP A 67 9.44 12.21 20.38
N SER A 68 9.84 13.43 19.96
CA SER A 68 8.96 14.59 19.88
C SER A 68 7.97 14.56 18.72
N PHE A 69 7.93 13.48 17.94
CA PHE A 69 7.02 13.32 16.81
C PHE A 69 5.55 13.27 17.27
N ASP A 70 4.72 14.13 16.70
CA ASP A 70 3.28 14.15 16.92
C ASP A 70 2.52 13.77 15.63
N PRO A 71 1.86 12.59 15.58
CA PRO A 71 1.06 12.17 14.44
C PRO A 71 -0.06 13.15 14.04
N SER A 72 -0.54 13.97 14.96
CA SER A 72 -1.63 14.93 14.71
C SER A 72 -1.13 16.08 13.84
N ASN A 73 0.10 16.53 14.10
CA ASN A 73 0.71 17.71 13.48
C ASN A 73 1.67 17.36 12.33
N ASP A 74 2.21 16.14 12.28
CA ASP A 74 3.09 15.67 11.20
C ASP A 74 2.42 14.55 10.37
N PRO A 75 1.99 14.83 9.13
CA PRO A 75 1.36 13.85 8.26
C PRO A 75 2.34 12.87 7.59
N SER A 76 3.64 12.96 7.86
CA SER A 76 4.67 12.21 7.10
C SER A 76 4.44 10.70 7.10
N VAL A 77 4.04 10.09 8.22
CA VAL A 77 3.74 8.64 8.27
C VAL A 77 2.52 8.30 7.41
N ARG A 78 1.49 9.15 7.40
CA ARG A 78 0.30 8.97 6.54
C ARG A 78 0.67 9.06 5.06
N VAL A 79 1.54 10.02 4.71
CA VAL A 79 2.05 10.19 3.34
C VAL A 79 2.87 8.98 2.90
N GLU A 80 3.78 8.50 3.75
CA GLU A 80 4.58 7.30 3.44
C GLU A 80 3.73 6.04 3.35
N ALA A 81 2.72 5.88 4.21
CA ALA A 81 1.77 4.77 4.09
C ALA A 81 1.02 4.83 2.76
N GLY A 82 0.66 6.02 2.28
CA GLY A 82 0.05 6.21 0.95
C GLY A 82 0.99 5.78 -0.18
N ARG A 83 2.27 6.12 -0.08
CA ARG A 83 3.31 5.70 -1.04
C ARG A 83 3.56 4.20 -0.99
N LEU A 84 3.64 3.63 0.21
CA LEU A 84 3.83 2.19 0.42
C LEU A 84 2.74 1.38 -0.27
N ARG A 85 1.47 1.78 -0.13
CA ARG A 85 0.35 1.10 -0.80
C ARG A 85 0.50 1.08 -2.32
N ARG A 86 0.83 2.23 -2.92
CA ARG A 86 1.05 2.33 -4.37
C ARG A 86 2.19 1.44 -4.84
N VAL A 87 3.31 1.47 -4.11
CA VAL A 87 4.49 0.65 -4.43
C VAL A 87 4.18 -0.84 -4.27
N LEU A 88 3.43 -1.25 -3.24
CA LEU A 88 2.99 -2.63 -3.10
C LEU A 88 2.11 -3.06 -4.28
N ASP A 89 1.16 -2.22 -4.70
CA ASP A 89 0.32 -2.52 -5.85
C ASP A 89 1.13 -2.64 -7.15
N GLU A 90 2.13 -1.78 -7.36
CA GLU A 90 3.07 -1.87 -8.49
C GLU A 90 3.86 -3.17 -8.47
N VAL A 91 4.46 -3.53 -7.33
CA VAL A 91 5.26 -4.76 -7.19
C VAL A 91 4.39 -5.99 -7.41
N TYR A 92 3.22 -6.08 -6.79
CA TYR A 92 2.31 -7.22 -6.97
C TYR A 92 1.64 -7.28 -8.34
N ALA A 93 1.70 -6.19 -9.13
CA ALA A 93 1.27 -6.20 -10.52
C ALA A 93 2.30 -6.82 -11.47
N ASP A 94 3.56 -7.00 -11.05
CA ASP A 94 4.64 -7.58 -11.87
C ASP A 94 5.46 -8.62 -11.08
N GLU A 95 6.58 -8.22 -10.45
CA GLU A 95 7.53 -9.14 -9.81
C GLU A 95 6.91 -9.95 -8.64
N GLY A 96 5.86 -9.41 -8.03
CA GLY A 96 5.17 -10.00 -6.90
C GLY A 96 4.09 -11.02 -7.25
N ARG A 97 3.80 -11.28 -8.53
CA ARG A 97 2.71 -12.21 -8.94
C ARG A 97 2.92 -13.64 -8.46
N HIS A 98 4.18 -14.07 -8.39
CA HIS A 98 4.58 -15.42 -7.99
C HIS A 98 4.88 -15.53 -6.49
N LEU A 99 4.73 -14.44 -5.72
CA LEU A 99 4.91 -14.52 -4.28
C LEU A 99 3.76 -15.30 -3.65
N PRO A 100 4.01 -16.12 -2.61
CA PRO A 100 2.98 -17.00 -2.03
C PRO A 100 1.89 -16.22 -1.30
N VAL A 101 2.20 -15.00 -0.86
CA VAL A 101 1.32 -14.15 -0.06
C VAL A 101 1.35 -12.73 -0.59
N ARG A 102 0.17 -12.14 -0.76
CA ARG A 102 -0.01 -10.71 -0.99
C ARG A 102 -0.07 -9.98 0.35
N ILE A 103 0.83 -9.01 0.52
CA ILE A 103 0.87 -8.11 1.67
C ILE A 103 0.05 -6.87 1.33
N LEU A 104 -0.97 -6.59 2.14
CA LEU A 104 -1.88 -5.45 1.97
C LEU A 104 -1.77 -4.52 3.18
N VAL A 105 -1.74 -3.21 2.96
CA VAL A 105 -1.82 -2.20 4.03
C VAL A 105 -3.11 -1.40 3.84
N PRO A 106 -4.16 -1.59 4.67
CA PRO A 106 -5.46 -0.97 4.46
C PRO A 106 -5.41 0.57 4.55
N VAL A 107 -6.33 1.26 3.89
CA VAL A 107 -6.49 2.72 4.05
C VAL A 107 -6.97 3.03 5.47
N GLY A 108 -6.41 4.06 6.09
CA GLY A 108 -6.75 4.46 7.46
C GLY A 108 -6.11 3.60 8.56
N ALA A 109 -5.49 2.49 8.22
CA ALA A 109 -4.74 1.64 9.14
C ALA A 109 -3.30 1.43 8.65
N TYR A 110 -2.45 0.93 9.55
CA TYR A 110 -1.05 0.60 9.25
C TYR A 110 -0.75 -0.90 9.41
N ARG A 111 -1.60 -1.62 10.13
CA ARG A 111 -1.47 -3.06 10.34
C ARG A 111 -1.63 -3.80 9.00
N PRO A 112 -0.67 -4.65 8.60
CA PRO A 112 -0.76 -5.38 7.35
C PRO A 112 -1.78 -6.52 7.44
N ILE A 113 -2.34 -6.88 6.29
CA ILE A 113 -3.20 -8.05 6.10
C ILE A 113 -2.52 -8.95 5.07
N PHE A 114 -2.57 -10.26 5.30
CA PHE A 114 -1.96 -11.25 4.43
C PHE A 114 -3.04 -12.05 3.71
N ALA A 115 -2.97 -12.11 2.39
CA ALA A 115 -3.84 -12.92 1.56
C ALA A 115 -3.02 -13.97 0.81
N VAL A 116 -3.39 -15.24 0.92
CA VAL A 116 -2.77 -16.31 0.13
C VAL A 116 -2.99 -16.00 -1.35
N GLN A 117 -1.90 -16.03 -2.12
CA GLN A 117 -2.01 -16.03 -3.58
C GLN A 117 -2.02 -17.49 -4.00
N ALA A 118 -2.99 -17.88 -4.81
CA ALA A 118 -2.87 -19.09 -5.61
C ALA A 118 -1.76 -18.81 -6.62
N GLY A 119 -0.51 -19.03 -6.20
CA GLY A 119 0.61 -18.99 -7.11
C GLY A 119 0.34 -20.00 -8.21
N GLU A 120 0.61 -19.62 -9.45
CA GLU A 120 0.82 -20.58 -10.54
C GLU A 120 2.12 -21.37 -10.30
N ASP A 121 2.32 -21.91 -9.08
CA ASP A 121 3.25 -23.00 -8.81
C ASP A 121 2.60 -24.29 -9.35
N GLN A 122 2.34 -24.30 -10.67
CA GLN A 122 2.41 -25.55 -11.40
C GLN A 122 3.91 -25.74 -11.69
N PRO A 123 4.52 -26.83 -11.25
CA PRO A 123 5.84 -27.19 -11.75
C PRO A 123 5.73 -27.21 -13.28
N ASP A 124 6.54 -26.41 -13.95
CA ASP A 124 6.88 -26.63 -15.36
C ASP A 124 7.50 -28.02 -15.43
N ASP A 125 6.65 -29.03 -15.58
CA ASP A 125 7.04 -30.35 -16.04
C ASP A 125 7.57 -30.11 -17.46
N PRO A 126 8.86 -30.35 -17.74
CA PRO A 126 9.38 -30.13 -19.08
C PRO A 126 8.64 -31.08 -20.03
N PRO A 127 7.92 -30.60 -21.06
CA PRO A 127 7.55 -31.47 -22.14
C PRO A 127 8.85 -31.79 -22.88
N ALA A 128 9.44 -32.93 -22.55
CA ALA A 128 10.50 -33.52 -23.34
C ALA A 128 9.99 -33.69 -24.79
N ALA A 129 10.47 -32.77 -25.63
CA ALA A 129 10.79 -32.84 -27.04
C ALA A 129 10.05 -33.86 -27.95
N GLU A 130 9.46 -33.26 -29.00
CA GLU A 130 9.53 -33.65 -30.43
C GLU A 130 8.77 -34.89 -30.93
N SER A 131 7.99 -34.85 -32.04
CA SER A 131 7.99 -33.97 -33.24
C SER A 131 6.73 -34.26 -34.10
N PRO A 132 6.48 -33.65 -35.29
CA PRO A 132 6.49 -32.25 -35.75
C PRO A 132 5.11 -31.79 -36.30
N ALA A 133 4.95 -30.48 -36.52
CA ALA A 133 3.75 -29.81 -37.09
C ALA A 133 3.73 -29.81 -38.65
N PRO A 134 2.79 -29.16 -39.40
CA PRO A 134 1.41 -28.64 -39.15
C PRO A 134 0.42 -29.13 -40.28
N PRO A 135 -0.85 -28.66 -40.48
CA PRO A 135 -1.20 -27.28 -40.85
C PRO A 135 -2.49 -26.71 -40.20
N LEU A 136 -2.54 -25.37 -40.12
CA LEU A 136 -3.72 -24.54 -39.88
C LEU A 136 -4.80 -24.77 -40.98
N PRO A 137 -6.10 -24.58 -40.69
CA PRO A 137 -6.70 -23.23 -40.74
C PRO A 137 -7.67 -22.89 -39.57
N ALA A 138 -7.82 -21.59 -39.31
CA ALA A 138 -8.80 -20.94 -38.42
C ALA A 138 -10.27 -21.15 -38.90
N PRO A 139 -11.35 -20.59 -38.27
CA PRO A 139 -11.46 -19.71 -37.10
C PRO A 139 -12.62 -20.00 -36.09
N ALA A 140 -12.60 -19.27 -34.95
CA ALA A 140 -13.72 -18.75 -34.15
C ALA A 140 -14.76 -19.68 -33.45
N LYS A 141 -14.90 -19.49 -32.11
CA LYS A 141 -16.14 -19.15 -31.32
C LYS A 141 -15.96 -19.62 -29.86
N GLN A 142 -15.70 -18.71 -28.91
CA GLN A 142 -16.68 -18.07 -28.00
C GLN A 142 -17.37 -19.00 -26.99
N ALA A 143 -17.15 -18.75 -25.68
CA ALA A 143 -18.12 -18.74 -24.58
C ALA A 143 -17.38 -18.54 -23.23
N VAL A 144 -16.99 -17.32 -22.85
CA VAL A 144 -17.73 -16.37 -21.99
C VAL A 144 -18.07 -16.91 -20.60
N ARG A 145 -17.43 -16.33 -19.56
CA ARG A 145 -18.19 -15.87 -18.39
C ARG A 145 -17.60 -14.60 -17.81
N SER A 146 -18.37 -13.56 -18.03
CA SER A 146 -18.24 -12.19 -17.58
C SER A 146 -18.19 -12.05 -16.06
N VAL A 147 -17.23 -11.27 -15.56
CA VAL A 147 -17.52 -10.25 -14.55
C VAL A 147 -16.90 -8.95 -15.04
N ARG A 148 -17.65 -8.24 -15.90
CA ARG A 148 -17.51 -6.79 -15.99
C ARG A 148 -18.16 -6.22 -14.73
N LEU A 149 -17.37 -5.85 -13.73
CA LEU A 149 -17.84 -4.81 -12.82
C LEU A 149 -17.45 -3.47 -13.43
N ARG A 150 -18.45 -2.83 -14.03
CA ARG A 150 -18.45 -1.39 -14.25
C ARG A 150 -18.22 -0.70 -12.91
N ALA A 151 -17.16 0.10 -12.82
CA ALA A 151 -17.14 1.25 -11.92
C ALA A 151 -16.92 2.50 -12.77
N LEU A 152 -17.91 2.83 -13.60
CA LEU A 152 -18.19 4.22 -13.94
C LEU A 152 -19.27 4.70 -12.96
N ALA A 153 -18.82 5.34 -11.89
CA ALA A 153 -19.50 6.43 -11.23
C ALA A 153 -18.38 7.43 -10.92
N LEU A 154 -18.06 8.34 -11.85
CA LEU A 154 -18.63 9.69 -11.86
C LEU A 154 -18.75 10.23 -10.44
N PHE A 155 -17.83 11.14 -10.13
CA PHE A 155 -17.86 12.11 -9.05
C PHE A 155 -19.27 12.40 -8.55
N ASP A 156 -19.49 12.22 -7.24
CA ASP A 156 -20.51 12.96 -6.51
C ASP A 156 -20.02 13.28 -5.08
N THR A 157 -19.86 14.60 -4.83
CA THR A 157 -20.01 15.44 -3.60
C THR A 157 -19.67 14.88 -2.18
N PRO A 158 -19.17 15.65 -1.17
CA PRO A 158 -18.91 17.09 -1.02
C PRO A 158 -17.43 17.47 -0.69
N GLY A 159 -16.50 16.50 -0.71
CA GLY A 159 -15.15 16.67 -0.15
C GLY A 159 -14.26 17.69 -0.86
N GLN A 160 -14.50 17.97 -2.14
CA GLN A 160 -13.73 18.97 -2.88
C GLN A 160 -14.14 20.42 -2.55
N ALA A 161 -15.40 20.67 -2.18
CA ALA A 161 -15.82 21.99 -1.71
C ALA A 161 -15.23 22.29 -0.31
N VAL A 162 -15.15 21.27 0.55
CA VAL A 162 -14.49 21.38 1.86
C VAL A 162 -13.00 21.63 1.69
N LEU A 163 -12.33 20.94 0.77
CA LEU A 163 -10.90 21.15 0.49
C LEU A 163 -10.63 22.55 -0.07
N ALA A 164 -11.45 23.03 -1.00
CA ALA A 164 -11.31 24.38 -1.57
C ALA A 164 -11.58 25.48 -0.52
N LEU A 165 -12.60 25.32 0.32
CA LEU A 165 -12.90 26.24 1.43
C LEU A 165 -11.77 26.25 2.47
N LEU A 166 -11.24 25.06 2.83
CA LEU A 166 -10.13 24.94 3.77
C LEU A 166 -8.87 25.67 3.26
N LEU A 167 -8.54 25.49 1.97
CA LEU A 167 -7.41 26.20 1.36
C LEU A 167 -7.61 27.73 1.33
N ALA A 168 -8.84 28.20 1.06
CA ALA A 168 -9.15 29.63 1.08
C ALA A 168 -9.05 30.24 2.49
N VAL A 169 -9.53 29.54 3.53
CA VAL A 169 -9.42 29.98 4.92
C VAL A 169 -7.95 30.04 5.37
N ILE A 170 -7.16 29.02 5.02
CA ILE A 170 -5.72 29.00 5.32
C ILE A 170 -5.01 30.19 4.66
N ALA A 171 -5.29 30.46 3.38
CA ALA A 171 -4.70 31.61 2.68
C ALA A 171 -5.09 32.96 3.32
N PHE A 172 -6.34 33.10 3.78
CA PHE A 172 -6.81 34.32 4.43
C PHE A 172 -6.17 34.54 5.81
N LEU A 173 -6.02 33.49 6.62
CA LEU A 173 -5.36 33.58 7.92
C LEU A 173 -3.88 33.96 7.78
N LEU A 174 -3.18 33.37 6.80
CA LEU A 174 -1.80 33.74 6.48
C LEU A 174 -1.69 35.21 6.03
N ALA A 175 -2.64 35.71 5.26
CA ALA A 175 -2.65 37.12 4.85
C ALA A 175 -2.84 38.07 6.04
N ILE A 176 -3.72 37.72 7.00
CA ILE A 176 -3.90 38.49 8.23
C ILE A 176 -2.62 38.49 9.06
N GLU A 177 -1.99 37.33 9.25
CA GLU A 177 -0.77 37.21 10.06
C GLU A 177 0.38 38.04 9.46
N VAL A 178 0.54 38.01 8.13
CA VAL A 178 1.50 38.85 7.41
C VAL A 178 1.16 40.34 7.56
N LEU A 179 -0.12 40.71 7.45
CA LEU A 179 -0.55 42.11 7.60
C LEU A 179 -0.33 42.63 9.02
N LEU A 180 -0.59 41.81 10.04
CA LEU A 180 -0.33 42.13 11.44
C LEU A 180 1.17 42.24 11.72
N HIS A 181 1.99 41.39 11.10
CA HIS A 181 3.43 41.46 11.20
C HIS A 181 3.96 42.78 10.63
N ILE A 182 3.52 43.15 9.42
CA ILE A 182 3.88 44.42 8.77
C ILE A 182 3.39 45.61 9.59
N TYR A 183 2.14 45.58 10.08
CA TYR A 183 1.59 46.66 10.89
C TYR A 183 2.37 46.85 12.20
N HIS A 184 2.76 45.76 12.85
CA HIS A 184 3.53 45.83 14.08
C HIS A 184 4.98 46.28 13.85
N GLU A 185 5.57 45.94 12.70
CA GLU A 185 6.87 46.46 12.28
C GLU A 185 6.82 47.99 12.05
N PHE A 186 5.78 48.47 11.37
CA PHE A 186 5.56 49.91 11.14
C PHE A 186 5.17 50.68 12.40
N ALA A 187 4.41 50.09 13.33
CA ALA A 187 4.00 50.76 14.57
C ALA A 187 5.15 50.91 15.59
N ARG A 188 6.28 50.23 15.38
CA ARG A 188 7.50 50.37 16.20
C ARG A 188 8.56 51.30 15.58
N ALA A 189 8.33 51.81 14.37
CA ALA A 189 9.20 52.75 13.66
C ALA A 189 8.69 54.19 13.83
#